data_AF-A0A1V0ABM9-F1
#
_entry.id   AF-A0A1V0ABM9-F1
#
_cell.length_a   1.000
_cell.length_b   1.000
_cell.length_c   1.000
_cell.angle_alpha   90.00
_cell.angle_beta   90.00
_cell.angle_gamma   90.00
#
_symmetry.space_group_name_H-M   'P 1'
#
loop_
_entity.id
_entity.type
_entity.pdbx_description
1 polymer ?
#
loop_
_entity_poly.entity_id
_entity_poly.type
_entity_poly.pdbx_seq_one_letter_code
_entity_poly.pdbx_strand_id
1 'polypeptide(L)'
;MYVRLPDDDRVRKHFVISYRIVPMWISNIGTSQMEDAVARQRIERWQVEFADALYDYVFKGGAINPRATVEQLDEIDRTIRRAKEQAAVLGNLKGVVDSSWLDAKGRHVAAVALGIEPDIDPATRPLTVGEFLEGHGIKGATLRSMSTRFGKRLKALYREKYGTEPGTVDRFIDGALRPVACYNESHRDLFNQAWVAMLDTR
;
A
#
# COMPACT_ATOMS: atom_id res chain seq x y z
N MET A 1 17.72 -35.05 0.06
CA MET A 1 19.02 -35.02 0.76
C MET A 1 19.04 -36.13 1.80
N TYR A 2 20.10 -36.93 1.89
CA TYR A 2 20.23 -37.88 3.00
C TYR A 2 20.92 -37.17 4.16
N VAL A 3 20.24 -37.05 5.29
CA VAL A 3 20.72 -36.33 6.47
C VAL A 3 20.45 -37.20 7.69
N ARG A 4 21.37 -37.18 8.65
CA ARG A 4 21.14 -37.72 9.99
C ARG A 4 20.74 -36.56 10.88
N LEU A 5 19.50 -36.52 11.34
CA LEU A 5 19.05 -35.49 12.28
C LEU A 5 19.62 -35.78 13.68
N PRO A 6 19.78 -34.75 14.53
CA PRO A 6 20.07 -34.95 15.95
C PRO A 6 19.04 -35.91 16.56
N ASP A 7 19.52 -36.85 17.37
CA ASP A 7 18.73 -37.90 18.03
C ASP A 7 18.18 -39.04 17.14
N ASP A 8 18.54 -39.11 15.85
CA ASP A 8 18.23 -40.28 14.99
C ASP A 8 19.44 -41.24 14.90
N ASP A 9 19.17 -42.54 15.02
CA ASP A 9 20.18 -43.60 14.88
C ASP A 9 20.42 -43.97 13.39
N ARG A 10 19.54 -43.51 12.50
CA ARG A 10 19.53 -43.88 11.07
C ARG A 10 19.62 -42.67 10.15
N VAL A 11 20.28 -42.86 9.01
CA VAL A 11 20.28 -41.88 7.92
C VAL A 11 19.00 -42.05 7.11
N ARG A 12 18.18 -40.99 7.02
CA ARG A 12 16.94 -41.00 6.25
C ARG A 12 16.99 -40.02 5.08
N LYS A 13 16.14 -40.28 4.08
CA LYS A 13 15.94 -39.35 2.97
C LYS A 13 15.03 -38.22 3.44
N HIS A 14 15.58 -37.02 3.55
CA HIS A 14 14.85 -35.80 3.87
C HIS A 14 14.63 -34.94 2.62
N PHE A 15 13.55 -34.18 2.62
CA PHE A 15 13.24 -33.17 1.62
C PHE A 15 12.83 -31.89 2.34
N VAL A 16 13.15 -30.75 1.75
CA VAL A 16 12.80 -29.43 2.30
C VAL A 16 11.51 -29.00 1.61
N ILE A 17 10.54 -28.53 2.40
CA ILE A 17 9.28 -27.97 1.89
C ILE A 17 9.13 -26.53 2.35
N SER A 18 8.52 -25.70 1.51
CA SER A 18 8.10 -24.37 1.91
C SER A 18 6.99 -24.49 2.95
N TYR A 19 7.06 -23.64 3.98
CA TYR A 19 6.01 -23.56 5.01
C TYR A 19 4.62 -23.29 4.41
N ARG A 20 4.55 -22.61 3.26
CA ARG A 20 3.29 -22.35 2.53
C ARG A 20 2.59 -23.60 2.03
N ILE A 21 3.33 -24.68 1.77
CA ILE A 21 2.80 -25.93 1.20
C ILE A 21 2.38 -26.90 2.31
N VAL A 22 2.88 -26.70 3.54
CA VAL A 22 2.66 -27.58 4.68
C VAL A 22 1.17 -27.87 4.94
N PRO A 23 0.22 -26.90 4.94
CA PRO A 23 -1.19 -27.20 5.22
C PRO A 23 -1.82 -28.15 4.19
N MET A 24 -1.56 -27.92 2.90
CA MET A 24 -2.05 -28.77 1.82
C MET A 24 -1.35 -30.13 1.80
N TRP A 25 -0.07 -30.17 2.16
CA TRP A 25 0.66 -31.43 2.27
C TRP A 25 0.12 -32.30 3.42
N ILE A 26 -0.11 -31.72 4.61
CA ILE A 26 -0.73 -32.41 5.74
C ILE A 26 -2.12 -32.96 5.36
N SER A 27 -2.90 -32.18 4.61
CA SER A 27 -4.22 -32.60 4.12
C SER A 27 -4.20 -33.86 3.25
N ASN A 28 -3.07 -34.14 2.59
CA ASN A 28 -2.89 -35.29 1.71
C ASN A 28 -2.21 -36.49 2.39
N ILE A 29 -1.87 -36.41 3.67
CA ILE A 29 -1.27 -37.54 4.40
C ILE A 29 -2.33 -38.61 4.66
N GLY A 30 -2.10 -39.82 4.16
CA GLY A 30 -2.93 -40.99 4.46
C GLY A 30 -2.70 -41.51 5.87
N THR A 31 -3.60 -41.20 6.81
CA THR A 31 -3.44 -41.53 8.24
C THR A 31 -3.65 -43.01 8.55
N SER A 32 -4.35 -43.74 7.67
CA SER A 32 -4.65 -45.17 7.80
C SER A 32 -3.42 -46.07 7.80
N GLN A 33 -2.31 -45.62 7.20
CA GLN A 33 -1.04 -46.36 7.13
C GLN A 33 -0.04 -45.97 8.22
N MET A 34 -0.39 -45.04 9.12
CA MET A 34 0.51 -44.58 10.18
C MET A 34 0.45 -45.55 11.37
N GLU A 35 1.56 -46.15 11.79
CA GLU A 35 1.60 -47.07 12.95
C GLU A 35 1.54 -46.32 14.30
N ASP A 36 2.15 -45.13 14.36
CA ASP A 36 2.14 -44.27 15.56
C ASP A 36 0.76 -43.62 15.76
N ALA A 37 0.04 -44.10 16.78
CA ALA A 37 -1.30 -43.63 17.12
C ALA A 37 -1.34 -42.15 17.54
N VAL A 38 -0.31 -41.65 18.23
CA VAL A 38 -0.27 -40.25 18.70
C VAL A 38 -0.03 -39.32 17.51
N ALA A 39 0.89 -39.69 16.62
CA ALA A 39 1.12 -38.94 15.40
C ALA A 39 -0.12 -38.97 14.49
N ARG A 40 -0.78 -40.13 14.36
CA ARG A 40 -2.03 -40.28 13.59
C ARG A 40 -3.10 -39.32 14.08
N GLN A 41 -3.41 -39.34 15.37
CA GLN A 41 -4.44 -38.47 15.97
C GLN A 41 -4.11 -36.98 15.79
N ARG A 42 -2.83 -36.60 15.87
CA ARG A 42 -2.40 -35.22 15.64
C ARG A 42 -2.65 -34.78 14.20
N ILE A 43 -2.33 -35.62 13.22
CA ILE A 43 -2.54 -35.31 11.80
C ILE A 43 -4.03 -35.24 11.48
N GLU A 44 -4.83 -36.20 11.92
CA GLU A 44 -6.29 -36.22 11.69
C GLU A 44 -6.95 -34.95 12.23
N ARG A 45 -6.58 -34.54 13.45
CA ARG A 45 -7.06 -33.28 14.02
C ARG A 45 -6.67 -32.07 13.17
N TRP A 46 -5.41 -31.97 12.73
CA TRP A 46 -4.96 -30.86 11.88
C TRP A 46 -5.68 -30.84 10.53
N GLN A 47 -5.97 -32.00 9.94
CA GLN A 47 -6.73 -32.09 8.70
C GLN A 47 -8.14 -31.51 8.85
N VAL A 48 -8.83 -31.82 9.97
CA VAL A 48 -10.14 -31.23 10.28
C VAL A 48 -10.03 -29.72 10.49
N GLU A 49 -9.09 -29.26 11.32
CA GLU A 49 -8.90 -27.83 11.59
C GLU A 49 -8.58 -27.03 10.32
N PHE A 50 -7.81 -27.60 9.39
CA PHE A 50 -7.52 -26.95 8.11
C PHE A 50 -8.71 -26.97 7.16
N ALA A 51 -9.51 -28.04 7.16
CA ALA A 51 -10.75 -28.09 6.36
C ALA A 51 -11.73 -27.01 6.84
N ASP A 52 -11.91 -26.87 8.15
CA ASP A 52 -12.76 -25.85 8.76
C ASP A 52 -12.25 -24.44 8.45
N ALA A 53 -10.94 -24.20 8.60
CA ALA A 53 -10.33 -22.90 8.28
C ALA A 53 -10.47 -22.56 6.78
N LEU A 54 -10.31 -23.55 5.90
CA LEU A 54 -10.50 -23.34 4.46
C LEU A 54 -11.96 -23.05 4.13
N TYR A 55 -12.90 -23.75 4.77
CA TYR A 55 -14.33 -23.48 4.63
C TYR A 55 -14.68 -22.07 5.08
N ASP A 56 -14.24 -21.65 6.26
CA ASP A 56 -14.49 -20.30 6.79
C ASP A 56 -13.86 -19.22 5.91
N TYR A 57 -12.64 -19.44 5.41
CA TYR A 57 -11.99 -18.53 4.48
C TYR A 57 -12.76 -18.38 3.17
N VAL A 58 -13.16 -19.49 2.53
CA VAL A 58 -13.81 -19.47 1.21
C VAL A 58 -15.27 -18.99 1.29
N PHE A 59 -16.01 -19.39 2.32
CA PHE A 59 -17.46 -19.18 2.37
C PHE A 59 -17.92 -18.14 3.39
N LYS A 60 -17.11 -17.82 4.41
CA LYS A 60 -17.44 -16.83 5.44
C LYS A 60 -16.55 -15.57 5.39
N GLY A 61 -15.63 -15.52 4.43
CA GLY A 61 -14.77 -14.37 4.17
C GLY A 61 -13.50 -14.29 5.02
N GLY A 62 -13.29 -15.21 5.97
CA GLY A 62 -12.08 -15.22 6.79
C GLY A 62 -12.10 -16.32 7.85
N ALA A 63 -10.91 -16.81 8.21
CA ALA A 63 -10.72 -17.82 9.24
C ALA A 63 -9.69 -17.33 10.27
N ILE A 64 -9.99 -17.53 11.55
CA ILE A 64 -9.09 -17.21 12.65
C ILE A 64 -8.74 -18.52 13.34
N ASN A 65 -7.44 -18.78 13.51
CA ASN A 65 -6.99 -19.95 14.26
C ASN A 65 -7.41 -19.81 15.73
N PRO A 66 -8.22 -20.72 16.30
CA PRO A 66 -8.66 -20.64 17.70
C PRO A 66 -7.53 -20.71 18.73
N ARG A 67 -6.33 -21.14 18.30
CA ARG A 67 -5.11 -21.21 19.11
C ARG A 67 -4.09 -20.14 18.76
N ALA A 68 -4.49 -19.11 18.00
CA ALA A 68 -3.63 -17.97 17.76
C ALA A 68 -3.18 -17.36 19.09
N THR A 69 -1.89 -17.02 19.21
CA THR A 69 -1.39 -16.34 20.41
C THR A 69 -1.95 -14.92 20.48
N VAL A 70 -1.87 -14.30 21.65
CA VAL A 70 -2.28 -12.89 21.84
C VAL A 70 -1.53 -11.98 20.87
N GLU A 71 -0.24 -12.20 20.66
CA GLU A 71 0.57 -11.43 19.70
C GLU A 71 0.11 -11.62 18.24
N GLN A 72 -0.34 -12.83 17.88
CA GLN A 72 -0.85 -13.12 16.53
C GLN A 72 -2.23 -12.49 16.30
N LEU A 73 -3.09 -12.47 17.33
CA LEU A 73 -4.38 -11.78 17.30
C LEU A 73 -4.20 -10.26 17.30
N ASP A 74 -3.24 -9.75 18.07
CA ASP A 74 -2.88 -8.33 18.11
C ASP A 74 -2.35 -7.84 16.77
N GLU A 75 -1.62 -8.66 16.00
CA GLU A 75 -1.20 -8.28 14.64
C GLU A 75 -2.40 -8.07 13.70
N ILE A 76 -3.45 -8.89 13.85
CA ILE A 76 -4.69 -8.74 13.08
C ILE A 76 -5.43 -7.46 13.53
N ASP A 77 -5.51 -7.20 14.84
CA ASP A 77 -6.18 -6.03 15.41
C ASP A 77 -5.38 -4.71 15.20
N ARG A 78 -4.05 -4.80 15.06
CA ARG A 78 -3.12 -3.66 14.89
C ARG A 78 -3.49 -2.80 13.69
N THR A 79 -3.88 -3.39 12.58
CA THR A 79 -4.23 -2.62 11.37
C THR A 79 -5.44 -1.74 11.62
N ILE A 80 -6.48 -2.30 12.23
CA ILE A 80 -7.73 -1.59 12.55
C ILE A 80 -7.48 -0.54 13.63
N ARG A 81 -6.74 -0.87 14.70
CA ARG A 81 -6.38 0.09 15.75
C ARG A 81 -5.54 1.24 15.23
N ARG A 82 -4.52 0.95 14.43
CA ARG A 82 -3.66 1.97 13.79
C ARG A 82 -4.48 2.89 12.88
N ALA A 83 -5.41 2.35 12.11
CA ALA A 83 -6.28 3.17 11.27
C ALA A 83 -7.23 4.05 12.11
N LYS A 84 -7.78 3.54 13.21
CA LYS A 84 -8.57 4.33 14.17
C LYS A 84 -7.76 5.47 14.79
N GLU A 85 -6.54 5.20 15.22
CA GLU A 85 -5.63 6.21 15.78
C GLU A 85 -5.26 7.27 14.74
N GLN A 86 -4.96 6.86 13.50
CA GLN A 86 -4.70 7.78 12.39
C GLN A 86 -5.91 8.64 12.06
N ALA A 87 -7.12 8.07 12.04
CA ALA A 87 -8.35 8.82 11.85
C ALA A 87 -8.58 9.86 12.97
N ALA A 88 -8.27 9.50 14.22
CA ALA A 88 -8.34 10.43 15.35
C ALA A 88 -7.35 11.60 15.22
N VAL A 89 -6.10 11.32 14.79
CA VAL A 89 -5.11 12.37 14.50
C VAL A 89 -5.60 13.29 13.38
N LEU A 90 -6.14 12.74 12.29
CA LEU A 90 -6.70 13.55 11.20
C LEU A 90 -7.87 14.41 11.69
N GLY A 91 -8.76 13.86 12.52
CA GLY A 91 -9.85 14.61 13.15
C GLY A 91 -9.35 15.81 13.96
N ASN A 92 -8.29 15.62 14.75
CA ASN A 92 -7.67 16.70 15.54
C ASN A 92 -6.98 17.77 14.69
N LEU A 93 -6.59 17.44 13.45
CA LEU A 93 -5.98 18.39 12.51
C LEU A 93 -7.01 19.15 11.68
N LYS A 94 -8.31 18.85 11.81
CA LYS A 94 -9.37 19.55 11.08
C LYS A 94 -9.33 21.05 11.37
N GLY A 95 -9.21 21.86 10.31
CA GLY A 95 -9.10 23.32 10.40
C GLY A 95 -7.68 23.84 10.65
N VAL A 96 -6.71 22.96 10.96
CA VAL A 96 -5.28 23.30 11.03
C VAL A 96 -4.60 23.03 9.69
N VAL A 97 -4.95 21.92 9.03
CA VAL A 97 -4.42 21.54 7.72
C VAL A 97 -5.40 21.84 6.60
N ASP A 98 -4.88 21.91 5.37
CA ASP A 98 -5.70 22.07 4.16
C ASP A 98 -6.79 20.99 4.05
N SER A 99 -8.00 21.42 3.71
CA SER A 99 -9.18 20.55 3.67
C SER A 99 -9.10 19.47 2.59
N SER A 100 -8.49 19.76 1.43
CA SER A 100 -8.32 18.79 0.35
C SER A 100 -7.30 17.71 0.70
N TRP A 101 -6.21 18.12 1.38
CA TRP A 101 -5.23 17.18 1.92
C TRP A 101 -5.83 16.27 3.00
N LEU A 102 -6.64 16.85 3.89
CA LEU A 102 -7.27 16.10 4.98
C LEU A 102 -8.25 15.06 4.44
N ASP A 103 -9.06 15.42 3.45
CA ASP A 103 -9.98 14.50 2.77
C ASP A 103 -9.21 13.36 2.08
N ALA A 104 -8.18 13.69 1.29
CA ALA A 104 -7.37 12.68 0.60
C ALA A 104 -6.70 11.69 1.58
N LYS A 105 -6.17 12.18 2.70
CA LYS A 105 -5.57 11.32 3.73
C LYS A 105 -6.61 10.52 4.50
N GLY A 106 -7.78 11.10 4.78
CA GLY A 106 -8.90 10.40 5.39
C GLY A 106 -9.36 9.21 4.54
N ARG A 107 -9.54 9.42 3.23
CA ARG A 107 -9.90 8.34 2.30
C ARG A 107 -8.86 7.23 2.27
N HIS A 108 -7.57 7.57 2.28
CA HIS A 108 -6.50 6.56 2.33
C HIS A 108 -6.54 5.74 3.62
N VAL A 109 -6.67 6.38 4.79
CA VAL A 109 -6.76 5.67 6.09
C VAL A 109 -8.00 4.78 6.15
N ALA A 110 -9.15 5.26 5.64
CA ALA A 110 -10.37 4.48 5.55
C ALA A 110 -10.21 3.25 4.64
N ALA A 111 -9.55 3.41 3.50
CA ALA A 111 -9.32 2.31 2.56
C ALA A 111 -8.44 1.22 3.17
N VAL A 112 -7.35 1.60 3.86
CA VAL A 112 -6.48 0.66 4.60
C VAL A 112 -7.26 -0.06 5.71
N ALA A 113 -8.13 0.65 6.44
CA ALA A 113 -8.96 0.05 7.48
C ALA A 113 -9.95 -0.99 6.93
N LEU A 114 -10.49 -0.74 5.74
CA LEU A 114 -11.53 -1.53 5.10
C LEU A 114 -10.97 -2.59 4.14
N GLY A 115 -9.66 -2.60 3.88
CA GLY A 115 -9.02 -3.50 2.93
C GLY A 115 -9.41 -3.24 1.47
N ILE A 116 -9.79 -2.00 1.14
CA ILE A 116 -10.19 -1.58 -0.21
C ILE A 116 -9.18 -0.57 -0.77
N GLU A 117 -9.17 -0.36 -2.09
CA GLU A 117 -8.36 0.69 -2.72
C GLU A 117 -8.94 2.08 -2.38
N PRO A 118 -8.11 3.10 -2.08
CA PRO A 118 -8.62 4.44 -1.80
C PRO A 118 -9.37 5.02 -3.00
N ASP A 119 -10.62 5.43 -2.78
CA ASP A 119 -11.42 6.16 -3.77
C ASP A 119 -10.93 7.61 -3.89
N ILE A 120 -9.87 7.79 -4.67
CA ILE A 120 -9.35 9.10 -5.05
C ILE A 120 -9.91 9.38 -6.44
N ASP A 121 -10.76 10.41 -6.57
CA ASP A 121 -11.20 10.89 -7.88
C ASP A 121 -9.93 11.24 -8.69
N PRO A 122 -9.65 10.49 -9.77
CA PRO A 122 -8.43 10.69 -10.54
C PRO A 122 -8.28 12.11 -11.06
N ALA A 123 -9.38 12.85 -11.28
CA ALA A 123 -9.33 14.22 -11.80
C ALA A 123 -8.93 15.28 -10.75
N THR A 124 -9.17 15.02 -9.47
CA THR A 124 -8.89 15.97 -8.37
C THR A 124 -7.59 15.69 -7.64
N ARG A 125 -6.93 14.56 -7.95
CA ARG A 125 -5.60 14.22 -7.47
C ARG A 125 -4.62 15.39 -7.74
N PRO A 126 -3.90 15.88 -6.72
CA PRO A 126 -2.89 16.91 -6.91
C PRO A 126 -1.82 16.47 -7.90
N LEU A 127 -1.52 17.31 -8.89
CA LEU A 127 -0.47 17.09 -9.90
C LEU A 127 0.61 18.15 -9.72
N THR A 128 1.83 17.73 -9.39
CA THR A 128 2.95 18.66 -9.18
C THR A 128 3.85 18.73 -10.41
N VAL A 129 4.52 19.88 -10.61
CA VAL A 129 5.53 20.05 -11.68
C VAL A 129 6.65 19.03 -11.55
N GLY A 130 7.12 18.77 -10.31
CA GLY A 130 8.16 17.77 -10.05
C GLY A 130 7.75 16.38 -10.53
N GLU A 131 6.58 15.91 -10.09
CA GLU A 131 6.05 14.59 -10.46
C GLU A 131 5.85 14.44 -11.98
N PHE A 132 5.31 15.46 -12.65
CA PHE A 132 5.13 15.42 -14.09
C PHE A 132 6.46 15.33 -14.86
N LEU A 133 7.46 16.12 -14.45
CA LEU A 133 8.79 16.12 -15.08
C LEU A 133 9.58 14.83 -14.79
N GLU A 134 9.46 14.28 -13.58
CA GLU A 134 10.03 12.98 -13.23
C GLU A 134 9.42 11.85 -14.06
N GLY A 135 8.11 11.90 -14.33
CA GLY A 135 7.42 10.99 -15.24
C GLY A 135 7.95 11.05 -16.68
N HIS A 136 8.54 12.18 -17.09
CA HIS A 136 9.24 12.35 -18.37
C HIS A 136 10.75 12.06 -18.28
N GLY A 137 11.21 11.43 -17.20
CA GLY A 137 12.59 11.01 -17.01
C GLY A 137 13.55 12.10 -16.53
N ILE A 138 13.07 13.31 -16.20
CA ILE A 138 13.90 14.40 -15.69
C ILE A 138 14.17 14.22 -14.20
N LYS A 139 15.44 14.17 -13.79
CA LYS A 139 15.84 13.93 -12.40
C LYS A 139 16.95 14.88 -11.93
N GLY A 140 17.20 14.91 -10.62
CA GLY A 140 18.36 15.55 -10.00
C GLY A 140 18.47 17.06 -10.26
N ALA A 141 19.68 17.54 -10.56
CA ALA A 141 19.93 18.98 -10.78
C ALA A 141 19.11 19.55 -11.96
N THR A 142 18.92 18.74 -13.01
CA THR A 142 18.13 19.10 -14.18
C THR A 142 16.68 19.37 -13.82
N LEU A 143 16.10 18.57 -12.92
CA LEU A 143 14.73 18.75 -12.45
C LEU A 143 14.55 20.10 -11.77
N ARG A 144 15.46 20.51 -10.87
CA ARG A 144 15.37 21.79 -10.16
C ARG A 144 15.41 22.99 -11.12
N SER A 145 16.32 22.94 -12.10
CA SER A 145 16.46 23.96 -13.13
C SER A 145 15.23 24.03 -14.04
N MET A 146 14.76 22.88 -14.55
CA MET A 146 13.61 22.82 -15.45
C MET A 146 12.30 23.20 -14.76
N SER A 147 12.11 22.80 -13.51
CA SER A 147 10.89 23.05 -12.73
C SER A 147 10.56 24.54 -12.65
N THR A 148 11.57 25.42 -12.55
CA THR A 148 11.33 26.87 -12.45
C THR A 148 10.79 27.44 -13.76
N ARG A 149 11.39 27.08 -14.90
CA ARG A 149 10.94 27.55 -16.23
C ARG A 149 9.58 26.96 -16.58
N PHE A 150 9.41 25.67 -16.33
CA PHE A 150 8.17 24.94 -16.56
C PHE A 150 7.03 25.54 -15.72
N GLY A 151 7.27 25.78 -14.42
CA GLY A 151 6.26 26.36 -13.53
C GLY A 151 5.81 27.77 -13.96
N LYS A 152 6.74 28.62 -14.44
CA LYS A 152 6.39 29.94 -14.99
C LYS A 152 5.51 29.81 -16.24
N ARG A 153 5.84 28.89 -17.14
CA ARG A 153 5.08 28.62 -18.37
C ARG A 153 3.68 28.08 -18.06
N LEU A 154 3.61 27.09 -17.18
CA LEU A 154 2.36 26.49 -16.72
C LEU A 154 1.43 27.52 -16.09
N LYS A 155 1.97 28.40 -15.23
CA LYS A 155 1.22 29.48 -14.62
C LYS A 155 0.64 30.46 -15.67
N ALA A 156 1.41 30.76 -16.73
CA ALA A 156 0.92 31.60 -17.82
C ALA A 156 -0.22 30.94 -18.60
N LEU A 157 -0.10 29.65 -18.94
CA LEU A 157 -1.14 28.87 -19.62
C LEU A 157 -2.41 28.75 -18.76
N TYR A 158 -2.25 28.58 -17.45
CA TYR A 158 -3.38 28.58 -16.52
C TYR A 158 -4.14 29.91 -16.56
N ARG A 159 -3.41 31.03 -16.50
CA ARG A 159 -4.00 32.37 -16.55
C ARG A 159 -4.71 32.63 -17.87
N GLU A 160 -4.12 32.17 -18.98
CA GLU A 160 -4.73 32.29 -20.31
C GLU A 160 -6.04 31.52 -20.41
N LYS A 161 -6.09 30.28 -19.88
CA LYS A 161 -7.28 29.43 -19.94
C LYS A 161 -8.39 29.87 -18.99
N TYR A 162 -8.05 30.25 -17.76
CA TYR A 162 -9.02 30.48 -16.67
C TYR A 162 -9.20 31.95 -16.28
N GLY A 163 -8.44 32.87 -16.88
CA GLY A 163 -8.50 34.32 -16.58
C GLY A 163 -8.05 34.70 -15.15
N THR A 164 -7.58 33.74 -14.36
CA THR A 164 -7.22 33.92 -12.94
C THR A 164 -5.89 33.24 -12.63
N GLU A 165 -5.28 33.61 -11.51
CA GLU A 165 -4.07 32.92 -11.03
C GLU A 165 -4.45 31.55 -10.44
N PRO A 166 -3.60 30.52 -10.56
CA PRO A 166 -3.82 29.25 -9.88
C PRO A 166 -3.81 29.47 -8.37
N GLY A 167 -4.60 28.67 -7.65
CA GLY A 167 -4.58 28.65 -6.19
C GLY A 167 -3.17 28.36 -5.67
N THR A 168 -2.88 28.77 -4.43
CA THR A 168 -1.60 28.51 -3.78
C THR A 168 -1.80 27.80 -2.46
N VAL A 169 -0.89 26.87 -2.15
CA VAL A 169 -0.79 26.22 -0.84
C VAL A 169 0.60 26.46 -0.28
N ASP A 170 0.69 26.74 1.02
CA ASP A 170 1.97 26.90 1.68
C ASP A 170 2.66 25.55 1.81
N ARG A 171 3.89 25.46 1.32
CA ARG A 171 4.73 24.26 1.42
C ARG A 171 6.10 24.63 1.96
N PHE A 172 6.69 23.73 2.75
CA PHE A 172 8.07 23.84 3.17
C PHE A 172 9.01 23.57 1.98
N ILE A 173 9.76 24.60 1.58
CA ILE A 173 10.82 24.53 0.56
C ILE A 173 12.09 25.09 1.18
N ASP A 174 13.15 24.29 1.22
CA ASP A 174 14.46 24.67 1.79
C ASP A 174 14.34 25.27 3.21
N GLY A 175 13.49 24.66 4.06
CA GLY A 175 13.31 25.06 5.46
C GLY A 175 12.37 26.24 5.70
N ALA A 176 11.77 26.82 4.67
CA ALA A 176 10.83 27.94 4.80
C ALA A 176 9.46 27.61 4.17
N LEU A 177 8.38 28.09 4.79
CA LEU A 177 7.05 28.09 4.17
C LEU A 177 7.06 29.05 2.99
N ARG A 178 6.67 28.54 1.81
CA ARG A 178 6.51 29.34 0.60
C ARG A 178 5.16 29.01 -0.05
N PRO A 179 4.45 30.02 -0.59
CA PRO A 179 3.24 29.78 -1.36
C PRO A 179 3.61 29.13 -2.69
N VAL A 180 3.06 27.95 -2.94
CA VAL A 180 3.30 27.17 -4.17
C VAL A 180 1.99 27.01 -4.91
N ALA A 181 2.00 27.30 -6.21
CA ALA A 181 0.84 27.10 -7.08
C ALA A 181 0.37 25.63 -7.04
N CYS A 182 -0.91 25.40 -6.81
CA CYS A 182 -1.53 24.08 -6.77
C CYS A 182 -2.24 23.78 -8.10
N TYR A 183 -2.07 22.54 -8.57
CA TYR A 183 -2.76 22.00 -9.73
C TYR A 183 -3.23 20.59 -9.41
N ASN A 184 -4.18 20.08 -10.19
CA ASN A 184 -4.66 18.71 -10.12
C ASN A 184 -4.64 18.09 -11.53
N GLU A 185 -5.00 16.82 -11.61
CA GLU A 185 -5.06 16.06 -12.85
C GLU A 185 -5.99 16.65 -13.92
N SER A 186 -7.05 17.38 -13.53
CA SER A 186 -7.88 18.12 -14.50
C SER A 186 -7.11 19.21 -15.28
N HIS A 187 -5.96 19.65 -14.75
CA HIS A 187 -5.06 20.60 -15.42
C HIS A 187 -3.97 19.93 -16.26
N ARG A 188 -3.96 18.60 -16.42
CA ARG A 188 -2.92 17.86 -17.15
C ARG A 188 -2.70 18.36 -18.58
N ASP A 189 -3.74 18.83 -19.26
CA ASP A 189 -3.60 19.42 -20.59
C ASP A 189 -2.68 20.64 -20.61
N LEU A 190 -2.70 21.46 -19.55
CA LEU A 190 -1.81 22.62 -19.43
C LEU A 190 -0.35 22.18 -19.21
N PHE A 191 -0.13 21.08 -18.50
CA PHE A 191 1.20 20.50 -18.34
C PHE A 191 1.74 19.97 -19.67
N ASN A 192 0.91 19.26 -20.43
CA ASN A 192 1.28 18.75 -21.76
C ASN A 192 1.61 19.90 -22.71
N GLN A 193 0.82 20.98 -22.72
CA GLN A 193 1.11 22.18 -23.52
C GLN A 193 2.42 22.86 -23.10
N ALA A 194 2.66 23.01 -21.78
CA ALA A 194 3.90 23.56 -21.26
C ALA A 194 5.11 22.71 -21.66
N TRP A 195 4.96 21.38 -21.68
CA TRP A 195 5.98 20.43 -22.07
C TRP A 195 6.37 20.56 -23.55
N VAL A 196 5.37 20.50 -24.45
CA VAL A 196 5.59 20.66 -25.90
C VAL A 196 6.29 21.99 -26.19
N ALA A 197 5.77 23.09 -25.61
CA ALA A 197 6.38 24.40 -25.79
C ALA A 197 7.84 24.48 -25.30
N MET A 198 8.22 23.73 -24.25
CA MET A 198 9.60 23.68 -23.78
C MET A 198 10.52 22.87 -24.69
N LEU A 199 9.99 21.89 -25.43
CA LEU A 199 10.76 21.11 -26.40
C LEU A 199 11.00 21.89 -27.70
N ASP A 200 10.03 22.70 -28.13
CA ASP A 200 10.13 23.52 -29.35
C ASP A 200 11.09 24.73 -29.21
N THR A 201 11.57 25.02 -28.00
CA THR A 201 12.53 26.11 -27.76
C THR A 201 13.99 25.63 -27.77
N ARG A 202 14.28 24.47 -28.38
CA ARG A 202 15.64 23.90 -28.52
C ARG A 202 16.19 24.05 -29.93
#